data_AF-A0A9D9WP72-F1
#
_entry.id   AF-A0A9D9WP72-F1
#
_cell.length_a   1.000
_cell.length_b   1.000
_cell.length_c   1.000
_cell.angle_alpha   90.00
_cell.angle_beta   90.00
_cell.angle_gamma   90.00
#
_symmetry.space_group_name_H-M   'P 1'
#
loop_
_entity.id
_entity.type
_entity.pdbx_description
1 polymer ?
#
loop_
_entity_poly.entity_id
_entity_poly.type
_entity_poly.pdbx_seq_one_letter_code
_entity_poly.pdbx_strand_id
1 'polypeptide(L)' 'MFRVKTIYRSGTDRPIIERGPWHNSRKDAEYWAEQLRNAGYAVSIESQNIHAGGGGGGDDDNSDLAAALAGMA' A
#
# COMPACT_ATOMS: atom_id res chain seq x y z
N MET A 1 5.53 -10.92 -6.86
CA MET A 1 4.09 -10.70 -7.14
C MET A 1 3.66 -9.40 -6.47
N PHE A 2 2.67 -8.69 -7.00
CA PHE A 2 2.18 -7.40 -6.50
C PHE A 2 0.68 -7.47 -6.25
N ARG A 3 0.17 -6.84 -5.19
CA ARG A 3 -1.28 -6.72 -4.97
C ARG A 3 -1.65 -5.32 -4.53
N VAL A 4 -2.89 -4.93 -4.78
CA VAL A 4 -3.43 -3.67 -4.29
C VAL A 4 -4.03 -3.88 -2.92
N LYS A 5 -3.70 -2.99 -1.98
CA LYS A 5 -4.27 -2.92 -0.63
C LYS A 5 -5.06 -1.63 -0.54
N THR A 6 -6.33 -1.74 -0.25
CA THR A 6 -7.25 -0.61 -0.13
C THR A 6 -7.60 -0.39 1.33
N ILE A 7 -7.53 0.85 1.79
CA ILE A 7 -7.84 1.25 3.16
C ILE A 7 -8.99 2.25 3.10
N TYR A 8 -10.08 1.96 3.79
CA TYR A 8 -11.23 2.85 3.87
C TYR A 8 -11.87 2.84 5.23
N ARG A 9 -12.46 3.98 5.61
CA ARG A 9 -13.18 4.13 6.88
C ARG A 9 -14.66 3.90 6.63
N SER A 10 -15.22 2.85 7.22
CA SER A 10 -16.64 2.51 7.10
C SER A 10 -17.36 2.75 8.42
N GLY A 11 -17.51 4.02 8.83
CA GLY A 11 -18.31 4.44 9.99
C GLY A 11 -17.94 3.83 11.35
N THR A 12 -16.87 3.04 11.40
CA THR A 12 -16.37 2.27 12.54
C THR A 12 -15.02 2.83 12.94
N ASP A 13 -14.67 2.65 14.22
CA ASP A 13 -13.45 3.16 14.83
C ASP A 13 -12.17 2.66 14.12
N ARG A 14 -12.25 1.45 13.52
CA ARG A 14 -11.12 0.82 12.82
C ARG A 14 -11.26 0.95 11.30
N PRO A 15 -10.21 1.37 10.59
CA PRO A 15 -10.20 1.36 9.14
C PRO A 15 -10.26 -0.07 8.61
N ILE A 16 -11.06 -0.30 7.57
CA ILE A 16 -11.13 -1.56 6.86
C ILE A 16 -9.97 -1.62 5.88
N ILE A 17 -9.27 -2.75 5.90
CA ILE A 17 -8.14 -3.04 5.03
C ILE A 17 -8.55 -4.19 4.12
N GLU A 18 -8.80 -3.89 2.85
CA GLU A 18 -9.09 -4.89 1.83
C GLU A 18 -7.82 -5.20 1.03
N ARG A 19 -7.54 -6.49 0.83
CA ARG A 19 -6.37 -6.95 0.07
C ARG A 19 -6.87 -7.60 -1.21
N GLY A 20 -6.57 -6.96 -2.33
CA GLY A 20 -6.89 -7.47 -3.67
C GLY A 20 -6.08 -8.70 -4.05
N PRO A 21 -6.39 -9.29 -5.22
CA PRO A 21 -5.67 -10.44 -5.75
C PRO A 21 -4.20 -10.12 -6.05
N TRP A 22 -3.36 -11.15 -6.02
CA TRP A 22 -1.97 -11.05 -6.44
C TRP A 22 -1.87 -11.06 -7.97
N HIS A 23 -1.22 -10.03 -8.50
CA HIS A 23 -0.85 -9.89 -9.90
C HIS A 23 0.64 -10.22 -10.09
N ASN A 24 0.96 -10.82 -11.23
CA ASN A 24 2.34 -11.10 -11.61
C ASN A 24 3.06 -9.83 -12.09
N SER A 25 2.33 -8.91 -12.73
CA SER A 25 2.86 -7.66 -13.24
C SER A 25 2.58 -6.51 -12.28
N ARG A 26 3.60 -5.67 -12.04
CA ARG A 26 3.43 -4.42 -11.29
C ARG A 26 2.45 -3.46 -11.98
N LYS A 27 2.53 -3.38 -13.32
CA LYS A 27 1.66 -2.53 -14.14
C LYS A 27 0.17 -2.84 -13.96
N ASP A 28 -0.19 -4.10 -13.79
CA ASP A 28 -1.58 -4.51 -13.54
C ASP A 28 -2.05 -4.03 -12.16
N ALA A 29 -1.20 -4.18 -11.14
CA ALA A 29 -1.48 -3.66 -9.80
C ALA A 29 -1.57 -2.12 -9.77
N GLU A 30 -0.71 -1.42 -10.52
CA GLU A 30 -0.73 0.04 -10.65
C GLU A 30 -2.02 0.53 -11.32
N TYR A 31 -2.45 -0.13 -12.40
CA TYR A 31 -3.71 0.15 -13.06
C TYR A 31 -4.90 0.05 -12.10
N TRP A 32 -4.99 -1.04 -11.32
CA TRP A 32 -6.07 -1.20 -10.35
C TRP A 32 -5.97 -0.21 -9.18
N ALA A 33 -4.76 0.09 -8.72
CA ALA A 33 -4.55 1.11 -7.71
C ALA A 33 -5.06 2.47 -8.18
N GLU A 34 -4.76 2.87 -9.42
CA GLU A 34 -5.24 4.12 -10.01
C GLU A 34 -6.77 4.16 -10.10
N GLN A 35 -7.41 3.08 -10.56
CA GLN A 35 -8.87 2.98 -10.63
C GLN A 35 -9.53 3.16 -9.25
N LEU A 36 -8.96 2.54 -8.22
CA LEU A 36 -9.46 2.65 -6.84
C LEU A 36 -9.17 4.04 -6.23
N ARG A 37 -8.04 4.66 -6.58
CA ARG A 37 -7.70 6.02 -6.16
C ARG A 37 -8.67 7.05 -6.77
N ASN A 38 -9.02 6.86 -8.04
CA ASN A 38 -10.04 7.68 -8.74
C ASN A 38 -11.43 7.52 -8.12
N ALA A 39 -11.73 6.35 -7.57
CA ALA A 39 -12.95 6.11 -6.79
C ALA A 39 -12.92 6.70 -5.36
N GLY A 40 -11.82 7.35 -4.97
CA GLY A 40 -11.67 8.02 -3.67
C GLY A 40 -11.14 7.13 -2.54
N TYR A 41 -10.66 5.93 -2.86
CA TYR A 41 -10.07 5.03 -1.87
C TYR A 41 -8.58 5.31 -1.64
N ALA A 42 -8.12 5.13 -0.40
CA ALA A 42 -6.69 5.12 -0.11
C ALA A 42 -6.12 3.76 -0.50
N VAL A 43 -5.17 3.74 -1.44
CA VAL A 43 -4.55 2.52 -1.97
C VAL A 43 -3.04 2.49 -1.73
N SER A 44 -2.52 1.29 -1.56
CA SER A 44 -1.09 0.98 -1.46
C SER A 44 -0.79 -0.30 -2.22
N ILE A 45 0.36 -0.39 -2.90
CA ILE A 45 0.76 -1.59 -3.64
C ILE A 45 1.72 -2.38 -2.76
N GLU A 46 1.35 -3.60 -2.42
CA GLU A 46 2.19 -4.52 -1.66
C GLU A 46 2.92 -5.45 -2.61
N SER A 47 4.25 -5.52 -2.51
CA SER A 47 5.06 -6.51 -3.20
C SER A 47 5.33 -7.71 -2.30
N GLN A 48 5.07 -8.91 -2.80
CA GLN A 48 5.51 -10.16 -2.17
C GLN A 48 7.02 -10.28 -2.36
N ASN A 49 7.80 -9.68 -1.47
CA ASN A 49 9.21 -10.00 -1.34
C ASN A 49 9.30 -11.38 -0.67
N ILE A 50 9.92 -12.36 -1.32
CA ILE A 50 10.04 -13.75 -0.83
C ILE A 50 11.12 -13.85 0.27
N HIS A 51 11.65 -12.72 0.73
CA HIS A 51 12.60 -12.66 1.83
C HIS A 51 11.96 -12.14 3.12
N ALA A 52 11.97 -13.01 4.11
CA ALA A 52 11.67 -12.80 5.53
C ALA A 52 10.20 -12.69 5.93
N GLY A 53 9.84 -13.53 6.90
CA GLY A 53 8.48 -13.70 7.38
C GLY A 53 7.93 -12.52 8.17
N GLY A 54 6.60 -12.53 8.30
CA GLY A 54 5.90 -11.76 9.32
C GLY A 54 5.22 -10.50 8.78
N GLY A 55 3.90 -10.57 8.70
CA GLY A 55 2.96 -9.48 8.98
C GLY A 55 3.34 -8.04 8.59
N GLY A 56 2.74 -7.56 7.50
CA GLY A 56 2.25 -6.18 7.36
C GLY A 56 3.18 -5.02 7.74
N GLY A 57 3.78 -4.39 6.74
CA GLY A 57 4.46 -3.08 6.79
C GLY A 57 5.05 -2.87 5.40
N GLY A 58 4.93 -1.72 4.73
CA GLY A 58 5.17 -0.39 5.29
C GLY A 58 6.64 0.02 5.20
N ASP A 59 7.50 -0.76 4.53
CA ASP A 59 8.96 -0.54 4.49
C ASP A 59 9.47 0.40 3.38
N ASP A 60 8.60 1.22 2.78
CA ASP A 60 9.05 2.32 1.90
C ASP A 60 8.69 3.72 2.47
N ASP A 61 7.62 3.84 3.28
CA ASP A 61 7.12 5.16 3.73
C ASP A 61 7.97 5.79 4.87
N ASN A 62 8.69 4.99 5.67
CA ASN A 62 9.47 5.51 6.80
C ASN A 62 10.86 6.03 6.38
N SER A 63 11.44 5.50 5.29
CA SER A 63 12.68 6.01 4.71
C SER A 63 12.48 7.39 4.09
N ASP A 64 11.36 7.61 3.41
CA ASP A 64 11.03 8.90 2.81
C ASP A 64 10.68 9.97 3.87
N LEU A 65 9.99 9.59 4.96
CA LEU A 65 9.73 10.51 6.08
C LEU A 65 11.01 10.82 6.88
N ALA A 66 11.89 9.84 7.08
CA ALA A 66 13.19 10.06 7.73
C ALA A 66 14.13 10.94 6.90
N ALA A 67 14.11 10.80 5.57
CA ALA A 67 14.84 11.68 4.65
C ALA A 67 14.31 13.13 4.69
N ALA A 68 12.98 13.31 4.75
CA ALA A 68 12.37 14.64 4.87
C ALA A 68 12.66 15.32 6.23
N LEU A 69 12.73 14.55 7.33
CA LEU A 69 13.05 15.07 8.66
C LEU A 69 14.54 15.41 8.82
N ALA A 70 15.43 14.62 8.22
CA ALA A 70 16.88 14.88 8.25
C ALA A 70 17.29 16.15 7.49
N GLY A 71 16.44 16.68 6.61
CA GLY A 71 16.69 17.91 5.85
C GLY A 71 16.20 19.21 6.50
N MET A 72 15.59 19.16 7.69
CA MET A 72 15.02 20.32 8.39
C MET A 72 15.89 20.77 9.59
N ALA A 73 17.22 20.75 9.41
CA ALA A 73 18.22 21.21 10.38
C ALA A 73 19.05 22.36 9.83
#